data_AF-J9DK33-F1
#
_entry.id   AF-J9DK33-F1
#
_cell.length_a   1.000
_cell.length_b   1.000
_cell.length_c   1.000
_cell.angle_alpha   90.00
_cell.angle_beta   90.00
_cell.angle_gamma   90.00
#
_symmetry.space_group_name_H-M   'P 1'
#
loop_
_entity.id
_entity.type
_entity.pdbx_description
1 polymer ?
#
loop_
_entity_poly.entity_id
_entity_poly.type
_entity_poly.pdbx_seq_one_letter_code
_entity_poly.pdbx_strand_id
1 'polypeptide(L)' 'IFSSLIIISEDEDSRNVIDRLAEFVAKNGIEFEERTRAKQYGDPRFAFLYGGEFADYYRFRVMQEIQKCKKIFNNF' A
#
# COMPACT_ATOMS: atom_id res chain seq x y z
N ILE A 1 -21.42 4.58 26.54
CA ILE A 1 -20.96 5.85 25.93
C ILE A 1 -19.48 5.96 26.26
N PHE A 2 -18.48 5.61 25.45
CA PHE A 2 -18.28 5.52 24.00
C PHE A 2 -17.27 4.38 23.75
N SER A 3 -17.70 3.23 23.24
CA SER A 3 -16.76 2.17 22.80
C SER A 3 -17.08 1.69 21.38
N SER A 4 -17.77 2.54 20.62
CA SER A 4 -18.32 2.22 19.29
C SER A 4 -17.46 2.79 18.15
N LEU A 5 -16.23 3.23 18.42
CA LEU A 5 -15.25 3.63 17.43
C LEU A 5 -13.99 2.82 17.72
N ILE A 6 -13.31 2.28 16.70
CA ILE A 6 -12.19 1.31 16.81
C ILE A 6 -12.65 -0.16 16.83
N ILE A 7 -13.50 -0.55 15.88
CA ILE A 7 -13.34 -1.87 15.22
C ILE A 7 -12.84 -1.55 13.81
N ILE A 8 -11.67 -0.92 13.71
CA ILE A 8 -10.94 -0.98 12.44
C ILE A 8 -10.41 -2.42 12.44
N SER A 9 -11.02 -3.29 11.64
CA SER A 9 -10.56 -4.68 11.56
C SER A 9 -9.07 -4.70 11.18
N GLU A 10 -8.28 -5.68 11.64
CA GLU A 10 -6.86 -5.81 11.25
C GLU A 10 -6.67 -5.77 9.73
N ASP A 11 -7.67 -6.25 8.98
CA ASP A 11 -7.77 -6.14 7.53
C ASP A 11 -7.88 -4.69 7.03
N GLU A 12 -8.67 -3.84 7.68
CA GLU A 12 -8.86 -2.44 7.28
C GLU A 12 -7.59 -1.62 7.55
N ASP A 13 -6.90 -1.87 8.66
CA ASP A 13 -5.58 -1.30 8.91
C ASP A 13 -4.54 -1.76 7.88
N SER A 14 -4.55 -3.05 7.54
CA SER A 14 -3.67 -3.61 6.50
C SER A 14 -3.96 -3.00 5.13
N ARG A 15 -5.24 -2.89 4.73
CA ARG A 15 -5.65 -2.23 3.49
C ARG A 15 -5.24 -0.76 3.45
N ASN A 16 -5.38 -0.04 4.56
CA ASN A 16 -4.97 1.37 4.66
C ASN A 16 -3.45 1.55 4.47
N VAL A 17 -2.64 0.69 5.08
CA VAL A 17 -1.18 0.70 4.89
C VAL A 17 -0.82 0.40 3.44
N ILE A 18 -1.46 -0.61 2.86
CA ILE A 18 -1.27 -1.03 1.46
C ILE A 18 -1.61 0.10 0.49
N ASP A 19 -2.77 0.74 0.66
CA ASP A 19 -3.25 1.80 -0.23
C ASP A 19 -2.33 3.02 -0.18
N ARG A 20 -1.88 3.42 1.02
CA ARG A 20 -0.91 4.52 1.19
C ARG A 20 0.43 4.20 0.54
N LEU A 21 0.93 2.97 0.71
CA LEU A 21 2.19 2.57 0.10
C LEU A 21 2.08 2.50 -1.43
N ALA A 22 0.97 1.98 -1.96
CA ALA A 22 0.73 1.91 -3.39
C ALA A 22 0.71 3.29 -4.05
N GLU A 23 0.03 4.27 -3.44
CA GLU A 23 0.03 5.65 -3.91
C GLU A 23 1.43 6.26 -3.89
N PHE A 24 2.18 6.02 -2.81
CA PHE A 24 3.54 6.53 -2.67
C PHE A 24 4.49 5.95 -3.73
N VAL A 25 4.45 4.64 -3.95
CA VAL A 25 5.28 3.97 -4.98
C VAL A 25 4.90 4.41 -6.39
N ALA A 26 3.60 4.56 -6.69
CA ALA A 26 3.15 5.04 -7.99
C ALA A 26 3.66 6.45 -8.33
N LYS A 27 3.78 7.33 -7.32
CA LYS A 27 4.27 8.70 -7.48
C LYS A 27 5.79 8.82 -7.55
N ASN A 28 6.51 8.00 -6.77
CA ASN A 28 7.96 8.17 -6.56
C ASN A 28 8.81 7.10 -7.26
N GLY A 29 8.20 6.04 -7.77
CA GLY A 29 8.88 4.95 -8.47
C GLY A 29 9.15 3.73 -7.59
N ILE A 30 9.48 2.62 -8.27
CA ILE A 30 9.61 1.29 -7.65
C ILE A 30 10.77 1.17 -6.66
N GLU A 31 11.83 1.97 -6.79
CA GLU A 31 12.96 1.98 -5.85
C GLU A 31 12.51 2.30 -4.41
N PHE A 32 11.41 3.03 -4.25
CA PHE A 32 10.85 3.33 -2.94
C PHE A 32 10.17 2.13 -2.30
N GLU A 33 9.62 1.21 -3.10
CA GLU A 33 9.13 -0.09 -2.62
C GLU A 33 10.30 -0.88 -2.02
N GLU A 34 11.41 -1.00 -2.74
CA GLU A 34 12.59 -1.75 -2.28
C GLU A 34 13.19 -1.18 -0.99
N ARG A 35 13.27 0.14 -0.88
CA ARG A 35 13.72 0.83 0.34
C ARG A 35 12.76 0.59 1.50
N THR A 36 11.45 0.62 1.26
CA THR A 36 10.43 0.37 2.28
C THR A 36 10.50 -1.08 2.75
N ARG A 37 10.60 -2.02 1.79
CA ARG A 37 10.80 -3.44 2.06
C ARG A 37 12.00 -3.62 2.99
N ALA A 38 13.20 -3.21 2.58
CA ALA A 38 14.40 -3.37 3.39
C ALA A 38 14.30 -2.75 4.80
N LYS A 39 13.70 -1.55 4.92
CA LYS A 39 13.54 -0.87 6.22
C LYS A 39 12.53 -1.53 7.15
N GLN A 40 11.49 -2.16 6.60
CA GLN A 40 10.40 -2.77 7.36
C GLN A 40 10.52 -4.30 7.41
N TYR A 41 11.73 -4.83 7.19
CA TYR A 41 11.98 -6.27 7.32
C TYR A 41 11.62 -6.74 8.74
N GLY A 42 10.75 -7.74 8.84
CA GLY A 42 10.25 -8.29 10.10
C GLY A 42 9.02 -7.61 10.68
N ASP A 43 8.54 -6.48 10.12
CA ASP A 43 7.27 -5.87 10.54
C ASP A 43 6.08 -6.61 9.90
N PRO A 44 5.18 -7.22 10.68
CA PRO A 44 4.03 -7.95 10.14
C PRO A 44 3.08 -7.07 9.30
N ARG A 45 3.03 -5.76 9.57
CA ARG A 45 2.23 -4.80 8.77
C ARG A 45 2.71 -4.67 7.34
N PHE A 46 3.97 -5.04 7.07
CA PHE A 46 4.59 -5.01 5.76
C PHE A 46 4.90 -6.42 5.22
N ALA A 47 4.38 -7.48 5.85
CA ALA A 47 4.60 -8.86 5.41
C ALA A 47 4.14 -9.12 3.97
N PHE A 48 3.16 -8.36 3.47
CA PHE A 48 2.70 -8.42 2.07
C PHE A 48 3.80 -8.09 1.05
N LEU A 49 4.84 -7.33 1.44
CA LEU A 49 6.01 -7.05 0.58
C LEU A 49 6.93 -8.27 0.37
N TYR A 50 6.71 -9.34 1.14
CA TYR A 50 7.51 -10.55 1.16
C TYR A 50 6.74 -11.81 0.72
N GLY A 51 5.55 -11.64 0.12
CA GLY A 51 4.72 -12.76 -0.36
C GLY A 51 3.72 -13.30 0.67
N GLY A 52 3.30 -12.48 1.64
CA GLY A 52 2.24 -12.81 2.59
C GLY A 52 0.82 -12.52 2.09
N GLU A 53 -0.12 -12.57 3.03
CA GLU A 53 -1.50 -12.14 2.80
C GLU A 53 -1.53 -10.71 2.25
N PHE A 54 -2.45 -10.44 1.34
CA PHE A 54 -2.57 -9.17 0.60
C PHE A 54 -1.45 -8.82 -0.39
N ALA A 55 -0.47 -9.68 -0.66
CA ALA A 55 0.56 -9.39 -1.68
C ALA A 55 -0.04 -9.10 -3.07
N ASP A 56 -1.04 -9.87 -3.49
CA ASP A 56 -1.74 -9.64 -4.77
C ASP A 56 -2.60 -8.37 -4.75
N TYR A 57 -3.23 -8.08 -3.60
CA TYR A 57 -3.96 -6.84 -3.40
C TYR A 57 -3.02 -5.63 -3.55
N TYR A 58 -1.85 -5.66 -2.90
CA TYR A 58 -0.84 -4.61 -3.03
C TYR A 58 -0.41 -4.39 -4.49
N ARG A 59 -0.03 -5.45 -5.22
CA ARG A 59 0.36 -5.36 -6.63
C ARG A 59 -0.73 -4.72 -7.49
N PHE A 60 -1.98 -5.15 -7.28
CA PHE A 60 -3.13 -4.59 -7.97
C PHE A 60 -3.30 -3.09 -7.67
N ARG A 61 -3.19 -2.68 -6.40
CA ARG A 61 -3.31 -1.26 -5.99
C ARG A 61 -2.19 -0.41 -6.59
N VAL A 62 -0.93 -0.89 -6.59
CA VAL A 62 0.20 -0.19 -7.24
C VAL A 62 -0.09 0.04 -8.73
N MET A 63 -0.55 -0.98 -9.45
CA MET A 63 -0.89 -0.85 -10.88
C MET A 63 -2.01 0.18 -11.12
N GLN A 64 -3.05 0.18 -10.28
CA GLN A 64 -4.14 1.15 -10.39
C GLN A 64 -3.66 2.59 -10.16
N GLU A 65 -2.87 2.85 -9.12
CA GLU A 65 -2.38 4.19 -8.83
C GLU A 65 -1.38 4.67 -9.92
N ILE A 66 -0.54 3.79 -10.47
CA ILE A 66 0.33 4.13 -11.62
C ILE A 66 -0.52 4.56 -12.84
N GLN A 67 -1.59 3.82 -13.14
CA GLN A 67 -2.46 4.16 -14.26
C GLN A 67 -3.17 5.50 -14.04
N LYS A 68 -3.63 5.77 -12.82
CA LYS A 68 -4.22 7.06 -12.43
C LYS A 68 -3.22 8.20 -12.56
N CYS A 69 -1.99 8.04 -12.09
CA CYS A 69 -0.91 9.03 -12.26
C CYS A 69 -0.59 9.30 -13.74
N LYS A 70 -0.56 8.26 -14.60
CA LYS A 70 -0.39 8.43 -16.05
C LYS A 70 -1.53 9.22 -16.69
N LYS A 71 -2.78 8.95 -16.30
CA LYS A 71 -3.94 9.72 -16.78
C LYS A 71 -3.86 11.19 -16.35
N ILE A 72 -3.43 11.47 -15.12
CA ILE A 72 -3.24 12.84 -14.63
C ILE A 72 -2.18 13.55 -15.47
N PHE A 73 -1.04 12.91 -15.75
CA PHE A 73 0.03 13.51 -16.54
C PHE A 73 -0.36 13.74 -18.00
N ASN A 74 -1.06 12.79 -18.62
CA ASN A 74 -1.43 12.85 -20.05
C ASN A 74 -2.65 13.76 -20.33
N ASN A 75 -3.28 14.36 -19.31
CA ASN A 75 -4.40 15.29 -19.45
C ASN A 75 -3.96 16.77 -19.51
N PHE A 76 -2.66 17.03 -19.70
CA PHE A 76 -2.05 18.33 -19.98
C PHE A 76 -1.28 18.27 -21.29
#